data_AF-A0A512B4U9-F1
#
_entry.id   AF-A0A512B4U9-F1
#
_cell.length_a   1.000
_cell.length_b   1.000
_cell.length_c   1.000
_cell.angle_alpha   90.00
_cell.angle_beta   90.00
_cell.angle_gamma   90.00
#
_symmetry.space_group_name_H-M   'P 1'
#
loop_
_entity.id
_entity.type
_entity.pdbx_description
1 polymer ?
#
loop_
_entity_poly.entity_id
_entity_poly.type
_entity_poly.pdbx_seq_one_letter_code
_entity_poly.pdbx_strand_id
1 'polypeptide(L)'
;MIMKKRIYQILIACALAGSTSCDTEFLDKPPVDKFSDTAVWQDPALAKTFVNNIYLGIPIPWTALMLSSTTDESMAVWDWESSNVTKSQITPSYMAIFDPSFWTSSLRDMTWNNSYKNIRACNLFLEKIDGVPFDDPKQKDALKGEVLFLRAYFYHQLVSLYGGVPLINKAYTLTDEFTAPRESYENSIKFIAEECDKAAALLPASGDKARATKGAALALKSRALLYAASDLFNSNASWAGNFTNKELVGYTGGNRQARWQAAKDAAKAVIDLGLYNLYGGENPGSADVASKNYAGLFLNNGNSEDIMLQFWDVAHDNAWDRGNPGLFNGPNGWHNWGGNTPIGQLADSYEMQDGTKFNWTNPLHKADPYVNRDPRFYASILYEGASWRIRPADVRGSEPRGLVQVGFYKRADGTTVPGYDTKKSPIEDWNGGSTGYYLRKFIDPNIDHQYNKQQLPWRRFRYAEILLNYAEACLGLGQETEARTYINKVRARVGMPPVTESGTALLERYRNERRVELAYEEHRYYDVRRWMIAPQAYENATGVEVNGTMNADGTITNRTYAVIKAQDRAWNPRFYFLPIKIDEMNRNNKLIQNPLY
;
A
#
# COMPACT_ATOMS: atom_id res chain seq x y z
N MET A 1 54.96 -12.20 73.47
CA MET A 1 54.48 -11.14 72.54
C MET A 1 54.64 -11.50 71.05
N ILE A 2 55.38 -12.56 70.69
CA ILE A 2 55.66 -12.96 69.28
C ILE A 2 54.52 -13.76 68.62
N MET A 3 53.75 -14.55 69.40
CA MET A 3 52.64 -15.37 68.89
C MET A 3 51.44 -14.54 68.38
N LYS A 4 51.11 -13.42 69.05
CA LYS A 4 50.01 -12.54 68.61
C LYS A 4 50.31 -11.87 67.27
N LYS A 5 51.57 -11.49 66.99
CA LYS A 5 51.97 -10.87 65.72
C LYS A 5 51.84 -11.84 64.53
N ARG A 6 52.12 -13.14 64.73
CA ARG A 6 51.95 -14.16 63.70
C ARG A 6 50.48 -14.47 63.42
N ILE A 7 49.62 -14.43 64.43
CA ILE A 7 48.16 -14.61 64.26
C ILE A 7 47.55 -13.46 63.46
N TYR A 8 47.95 -12.20 63.72
CA TYR A 8 47.49 -11.07 62.90
C TYR A 8 48.02 -11.12 61.46
N GLN A 9 49.26 -11.59 61.24
CA GLN A 9 49.81 -11.77 59.90
C GLN A 9 49.11 -12.91 59.12
N ILE A 10 48.75 -13.99 59.79
CA ILE A 10 47.98 -15.10 59.19
C ILE A 10 46.52 -14.66 58.92
N LEU A 11 45.89 -13.89 59.81
CA LEU A 11 44.55 -13.35 59.59
C LEU A 11 44.50 -12.30 58.46
N ILE A 12 45.54 -11.46 58.32
CA ILE A 12 45.66 -10.52 57.21
C ILE A 12 45.95 -11.25 55.89
N ALA A 13 46.78 -12.29 55.91
CA ALA A 13 47.02 -13.13 54.72
C ALA A 13 45.77 -13.94 54.30
N CYS A 14 44.98 -14.44 55.26
CA CYS A 14 43.69 -15.08 54.98
C CYS A 14 42.61 -14.09 54.54
N ALA A 15 42.63 -12.84 55.02
CA ALA A 15 41.73 -11.79 54.56
C ALA A 15 42.07 -11.28 53.15
N LEU A 16 43.36 -11.27 52.76
CA LEU A 16 43.80 -10.96 51.39
C LEU A 16 43.65 -12.15 50.41
N ALA A 17 43.59 -13.39 50.90
CA ALA A 17 43.32 -14.57 50.07
C ALA A 17 41.82 -14.74 49.74
N GLY A 18 40.93 -14.02 50.43
CA GLY A 18 39.48 -14.03 50.18
C GLY A 18 39.00 -13.09 49.08
N SER A 19 39.88 -12.28 48.48
CA SER A 19 39.51 -11.24 47.50
C SER A 19 39.74 -11.63 46.02
N THR A 20 39.92 -12.91 45.70
CA THR A 20 40.12 -13.37 44.30
C THR A 20 38.93 -14.10 43.69
N SER A 21 37.71 -13.87 44.18
CA SER A 21 36.49 -14.35 43.52
C SER A 21 35.59 -13.17 43.17
N CYS A 22 36.07 -12.32 42.25
CA CYS A 22 35.16 -11.72 41.30
C CYS A 22 34.86 -12.81 40.28
N ASP A 23 33.81 -13.58 40.54
CA ASP A 23 33.29 -14.53 39.57
C ASP A 23 32.83 -13.72 38.34
N THR A 24 33.56 -13.82 37.23
CA THR A 24 33.22 -13.07 36.01
C THR A 24 31.84 -13.48 35.47
N GLU A 25 31.34 -14.68 35.82
CA GLU A 25 29.98 -15.13 35.50
C GLU A 25 28.88 -14.29 36.18
N PHE A 26 29.15 -13.66 37.34
CA PHE A 26 28.15 -12.79 37.98
C PHE A 26 27.98 -11.44 37.25
N LEU A 27 29.05 -10.96 36.62
CA LEU A 27 29.08 -9.70 35.87
C LEU A 27 28.71 -9.90 34.38
N ASP A 28 29.01 -11.07 33.80
CA ASP A 28 28.59 -11.49 32.46
C ASP A 28 27.18 -12.11 32.48
N LYS A 29 26.20 -11.35 32.97
CA LYS A 29 24.80 -11.72 32.72
C LYS A 29 24.44 -11.32 31.29
N PRO A 30 24.06 -12.28 30.41
CA PRO A 30 23.52 -11.92 29.12
C PRO A 30 22.29 -11.01 29.34
N PRO A 31 22.04 -10.06 28.44
CA PRO A 31 20.86 -9.19 28.54
C PRO A 31 19.61 -10.06 28.70
N VAL A 32 18.86 -9.85 29.78
CA VAL A 32 17.70 -10.69 30.10
C VAL A 32 16.52 -10.46 29.15
N ASP A 33 16.56 -9.35 28.40
CA ASP A 33 15.54 -8.88 27.47
C ASP A 33 15.97 -8.93 25.99
N LYS A 34 17.22 -9.33 25.69
CA LYS A 34 17.77 -9.33 24.33
C LYS A 34 18.68 -10.53 24.10
N PHE A 35 18.57 -11.16 22.93
CA PHE A 35 19.53 -12.17 22.51
C PHE A 35 20.87 -11.53 22.17
N SER A 36 21.97 -12.16 22.58
CA SER A 36 23.31 -11.77 22.14
C SER A 36 23.50 -12.07 20.65
N ASP A 37 24.38 -11.33 19.95
CA ASP A 37 24.71 -11.60 18.54
C ASP A 37 25.13 -13.06 18.35
N THR A 38 25.99 -13.56 19.24
CA THR A 38 26.46 -14.95 19.23
C THR A 38 25.32 -15.96 19.36
N ALA A 39 24.35 -15.74 20.25
CA ALA A 39 23.23 -16.65 20.43
C ALA A 39 22.34 -16.73 19.18
N VAL A 40 22.04 -15.59 18.54
CA VAL A 40 21.19 -15.54 17.34
C VAL A 40 21.80 -16.35 16.18
N TRP A 41 23.12 -16.23 15.97
CA TRP A 41 23.80 -16.86 14.83
C TRP A 41 24.33 -18.28 15.12
N GLN A 42 23.91 -18.89 16.23
CA GLN A 42 24.16 -20.29 16.55
C GLN A 42 22.88 -21.14 16.57
N ASP A 43 21.71 -20.50 16.55
CA ASP A 43 20.41 -21.17 16.67
C ASP A 43 19.54 -20.89 15.42
N PRO A 44 19.21 -21.93 14.62
CA PRO A 44 18.28 -21.83 13.49
C PRO A 44 16.94 -21.16 13.79
N ALA A 45 16.36 -21.39 14.97
CA ALA A 45 15.07 -20.82 15.36
C ALA A 45 15.18 -19.33 15.67
N LEU A 46 16.30 -18.89 16.29
CA LEU A 46 16.56 -17.47 16.49
C LEU A 46 16.88 -16.75 15.18
N ALA A 47 17.63 -17.38 14.27
CA ALA A 47 17.85 -16.86 12.92
C ALA A 47 16.51 -16.68 12.15
N LYS A 48 15.59 -17.65 12.25
CA LYS A 48 14.23 -17.52 11.70
C LYS A 48 13.45 -16.37 12.35
N THR A 49 13.55 -16.22 13.67
CA THR A 49 12.91 -15.11 14.41
C THR A 49 13.44 -13.74 13.97
N PHE A 50 14.74 -13.65 13.68
CA PHE A 50 15.34 -12.44 13.09
C PHE A 50 14.69 -12.09 11.75
N VAL A 51 14.46 -13.08 10.86
CA VAL A 51 13.75 -12.87 9.60
C VAL A 51 12.32 -12.39 9.83
N ASN A 52 11.59 -12.96 10.81
CA ASN A 52 10.24 -12.50 11.16
C ASN A 52 10.21 -11.01 11.50
N ASN A 53 11.22 -10.53 12.23
CA ASN A 53 11.33 -9.11 12.57
C ASN A 53 11.57 -8.22 11.33
N ILE A 54 12.26 -8.71 10.29
CA ILE A 54 12.41 -7.98 9.03
C ILE A 54 11.06 -7.87 8.30
N TYR A 55 10.23 -8.92 8.31
CA TYR A 55 8.88 -8.87 7.71
C TYR A 55 7.98 -7.80 8.34
N LEU A 56 8.14 -7.52 9.64
CA LEU A 56 7.43 -6.41 10.31
C LEU A 56 7.80 -5.03 9.75
N GLY A 57 8.88 -4.94 8.97
CA GLY A 57 9.25 -3.74 8.23
C GLY A 57 8.42 -3.48 6.98
N ILE A 58 7.69 -4.48 6.45
CA ILE A 58 6.73 -4.27 5.36
C ILE A 58 5.61 -3.38 5.92
N PRO A 59 5.30 -2.23 5.28
CA PRO A 59 4.27 -1.32 5.76
C PRO A 59 2.98 -2.04 6.10
N ILE A 60 2.33 -1.63 7.18
CA ILE A 60 1.02 -2.20 7.55
C ILE A 60 -0.06 -1.47 6.73
N PRO A 61 -0.98 -2.20 6.08
CA PRO A 61 -2.06 -1.59 5.30
C PRO A 61 -3.22 -1.18 6.21
N TRP A 62 -4.29 -0.60 5.63
CA TRP A 62 -5.48 -0.16 6.37
C TRP A 62 -5.16 0.66 7.62
N THR A 63 -4.18 1.55 7.48
CA THR A 63 -3.96 2.65 8.42
C THR A 63 -5.14 3.62 8.37
N ALA A 64 -5.36 4.37 9.45
CA ALA A 64 -6.44 5.35 9.53
C ALA A 64 -6.37 6.38 8.38
N LEU A 65 -5.15 6.76 7.96
CA LEU A 65 -4.92 7.38 6.65
C LEU A 65 -4.27 6.39 5.70
N MET A 66 -4.93 6.11 4.59
CA MET A 66 -4.41 5.24 3.55
C MET A 66 -3.66 6.05 2.49
N LEU A 67 -2.73 5.41 1.78
CA LEU A 67 -2.00 6.03 0.67
C LEU A 67 -2.96 6.60 -0.41
N SER A 68 -4.13 5.98 -0.58
CA SER A 68 -5.20 6.44 -1.48
C SER A 68 -5.68 7.88 -1.19
N SER A 69 -5.56 8.35 0.05
CA SER A 69 -5.96 9.73 0.43
C SER A 69 -4.94 10.77 -0.02
N THR A 70 -3.77 10.32 -0.49
CA THR A 70 -2.76 11.17 -1.12
C THR A 70 -2.87 11.16 -2.65
N THR A 71 -3.94 10.59 -3.22
CA THR A 71 -4.15 10.40 -4.67
C THR A 71 -5.55 10.84 -5.11
N ASP A 72 -5.87 10.66 -6.40
CA ASP A 72 -7.20 10.84 -6.99
C ASP A 72 -8.15 9.64 -6.80
N GLU A 73 -7.90 8.79 -5.81
CA GLU A 73 -8.86 7.77 -5.37
C GLU A 73 -9.78 8.28 -4.28
N SER A 74 -9.20 8.99 -3.29
CA SER A 74 -9.92 9.29 -2.06
C SER A 74 -9.45 10.59 -1.41
N MET A 75 -10.17 10.99 -0.37
CA MET A 75 -9.84 12.10 0.50
C MET A 75 -10.00 11.68 1.95
N ALA A 76 -9.04 12.07 2.78
CA ALA A 76 -9.13 11.89 4.22
C ALA A 76 -10.13 12.89 4.85
N VAL A 77 -11.09 12.42 5.64
CA VAL A 77 -12.10 13.27 6.30
C VAL A 77 -11.49 14.31 7.23
N TRP A 78 -10.47 13.90 7.99
CA TRP A 78 -9.74 14.76 8.93
C TRP A 78 -8.55 15.48 8.32
N ASP A 79 -8.28 15.24 7.03
CA ASP A 79 -7.08 15.61 6.28
C ASP A 79 -5.78 15.01 6.83
N TRP A 80 -5.43 15.28 8.09
CA TRP A 80 -4.20 14.86 8.78
C TRP A 80 -2.97 14.98 7.86
N GLU A 81 -2.86 16.15 7.22
CA GLU A 81 -1.79 16.54 6.31
C GLU A 81 -1.68 15.71 5.01
N SER A 82 -2.64 14.84 4.71
CA SER A 82 -2.70 14.16 3.41
C SER A 82 -2.87 15.16 2.26
N SER A 83 -3.60 16.27 2.46
CA SER A 83 -3.72 17.31 1.45
C SER A 83 -2.43 18.06 1.16
N ASN A 84 -1.45 18.06 2.08
CA ASN A 84 -0.12 18.61 1.79
C ASN A 84 0.56 17.83 0.66
N VAL A 85 0.24 16.54 0.50
CA VAL A 85 0.70 15.73 -0.64
C VAL A 85 -0.09 16.12 -1.91
N THR A 86 -1.43 16.17 -1.83
CA THR A 86 -2.29 16.43 -3.00
C THR A 86 -2.27 17.88 -3.49
N LYS A 87 -1.71 18.81 -2.70
CA LYS A 87 -1.48 20.22 -3.04
C LYS A 87 -0.01 20.53 -3.31
N SER A 88 0.87 19.52 -3.30
CA SER A 88 2.31 19.68 -3.56
C SER A 88 3.07 20.59 -2.58
N GLN A 89 2.81 20.46 -1.27
CA GLN A 89 3.27 21.37 -0.21
C GLN A 89 4.38 20.83 0.72
N ILE A 90 4.67 19.53 0.70
CA ILE A 90 5.89 18.94 1.31
C ILE A 90 7.19 19.63 0.81
N THR A 91 8.16 19.75 1.71
CA THR A 91 9.52 20.28 1.48
C THR A 91 10.57 19.39 2.19
N PRO A 92 11.88 19.57 1.94
CA PRO A 92 12.93 18.84 2.66
C PRO A 92 12.90 19.01 4.19
N SER A 93 12.35 20.12 4.69
CA SER A 93 12.22 20.38 6.14
C SER A 93 10.88 19.95 6.72
N TYR A 94 9.90 19.60 5.88
CA TYR A 94 8.55 19.26 6.31
C TYR A 94 7.95 18.19 5.40
N MET A 95 8.00 16.93 5.87
CA MET A 95 7.59 15.74 5.11
C MET A 95 6.10 15.38 5.26
N ALA A 96 5.36 16.13 6.08
CA ALA A 96 3.95 15.88 6.41
C ALA A 96 3.69 14.42 6.83
N ILE A 97 2.67 13.77 6.26
CA ILE A 97 2.34 12.34 6.47
C ILE A 97 3.50 11.37 6.13
N PHE A 98 4.50 11.79 5.35
CA PHE A 98 5.71 11.00 5.08
C PHE A 98 6.86 11.28 6.06
N ASP A 99 6.63 12.01 7.15
CA ASP A 99 7.65 12.19 8.18
C ASP A 99 7.81 10.90 9.02
N PRO A 100 9.05 10.42 9.24
CA PRO A 100 9.29 9.24 10.08
C PRO A 100 8.84 9.43 11.54
N SER A 101 8.60 10.66 11.98
CA SER A 101 8.14 11.02 13.33
C SER A 101 6.68 11.48 13.33
N PHE A 102 5.94 11.28 12.24
CA PHE A 102 4.51 11.60 12.22
C PHE A 102 3.79 10.87 13.37
N TRP A 103 2.83 11.56 13.99
CA TRP A 103 2.22 11.10 15.25
C TRP A 103 1.34 9.86 15.08
N THR A 104 0.86 9.61 13.85
CA THR A 104 0.27 8.32 13.45
C THR A 104 1.34 7.44 12.80
N SER A 105 1.09 6.16 12.78
CA SER A 105 1.89 5.20 12.02
C SER A 105 1.61 5.19 10.51
N SER A 106 0.64 6.00 10.04
CA SER A 106 0.27 6.08 8.62
C SER A 106 1.46 6.44 7.75
N LEU A 107 1.77 5.62 6.74
CA LEU A 107 2.87 5.79 5.77
C LEU A 107 4.29 5.87 6.35
N ARG A 108 4.46 5.87 7.67
CA ARG A 108 5.76 5.98 8.36
C ARG A 108 6.71 4.85 7.99
N ASP A 109 6.19 3.65 7.80
CA ASP A 109 7.00 2.46 7.44
C ASP A 109 7.57 2.56 6.01
N MET A 110 7.01 3.47 5.20
CA MET A 110 7.44 3.69 3.82
C MET A 110 8.65 4.63 3.69
N THR A 111 9.07 5.25 4.79
CA THR A 111 10.05 6.34 4.80
C THR A 111 11.48 5.88 4.53
N TRP A 112 12.34 6.84 4.16
CA TRP A 112 13.79 6.64 3.99
C TRP A 112 14.43 5.94 5.19
N ASN A 113 14.19 6.47 6.39
CA ASN A 113 14.79 5.98 7.64
C ASN A 113 14.39 4.53 7.94
N ASN A 114 13.11 4.20 7.81
CA ASN A 114 12.62 2.85 8.10
C ASN A 114 13.05 1.84 7.03
N SER A 115 13.08 2.25 5.76
CA SER A 115 13.61 1.41 4.68
C SER A 115 15.09 1.04 4.92
N TYR A 116 15.96 2.02 5.21
CA TYR A 116 17.38 1.73 5.48
C TYR A 116 17.63 0.96 6.78
N LYS A 117 16.80 1.17 7.81
CA LYS A 117 16.83 0.34 9.03
C LYS A 117 16.61 -1.14 8.70
N ASN A 118 15.60 -1.44 7.88
CA ASN A 118 15.31 -2.82 7.49
C ASN A 118 16.35 -3.38 6.50
N ILE A 119 16.86 -2.58 5.57
CA ILE A 119 17.97 -2.97 4.69
C ILE A 119 19.21 -3.35 5.49
N ARG A 120 19.55 -2.59 6.55
CA ARG A 120 20.65 -2.94 7.44
C ARG A 120 20.43 -4.31 8.12
N ALA A 121 19.20 -4.59 8.55
CA ALA A 121 18.87 -5.90 9.13
C ALA A 121 19.02 -7.01 8.08
N CYS A 122 18.57 -6.81 6.84
CA CYS A 122 18.80 -7.76 5.75
C CYS A 122 20.30 -8.01 5.51
N ASN A 123 21.12 -6.96 5.46
CA ASN A 123 22.55 -7.08 5.25
C ASN A 123 23.22 -7.89 6.38
N LEU A 124 22.89 -7.57 7.63
CA LEU A 124 23.43 -8.29 8.79
C LEU A 124 23.08 -9.78 8.74
N PHE A 125 21.83 -10.12 8.40
CA PHE A 125 21.43 -11.51 8.24
C PHE A 125 22.24 -12.22 7.16
N LEU A 126 22.35 -11.61 5.97
CA LEU A 126 23.05 -12.22 4.83
C LEU A 126 24.56 -12.40 5.08
N GLU A 127 25.17 -11.55 5.90
CA GLU A 127 26.58 -11.69 6.32
C GLU A 127 26.80 -12.85 7.30
N LYS A 128 25.79 -13.22 8.10
CA LYS A 128 25.94 -14.12 9.25
C LYS A 128 25.35 -15.50 9.04
N ILE A 129 24.27 -15.60 8.27
CA ILE A 129 23.43 -16.80 8.15
C ILE A 129 24.18 -18.05 7.70
N ASP A 130 25.25 -17.89 6.90
CA ASP A 130 26.00 -19.03 6.38
C ASP A 130 26.74 -19.81 7.48
N GLY A 131 27.05 -19.17 8.61
CA GLY A 131 27.66 -19.80 9.80
C GLY A 131 26.68 -20.50 10.74
N VAL A 132 25.37 -20.36 10.53
CA VAL A 132 24.36 -20.99 11.41
C VAL A 132 24.20 -22.47 11.06
N PRO A 133 24.24 -23.39 12.04
CA PRO A 133 24.14 -24.83 11.80
C PRO A 133 22.68 -25.27 11.59
N PHE A 134 22.22 -25.26 10.33
CA PHE A 134 20.93 -25.85 9.95
C PHE A 134 21.11 -27.33 9.57
N ASP A 135 20.22 -28.19 10.08
CA ASP A 135 20.18 -29.61 9.70
C ASP A 135 19.79 -29.81 8.23
N ASP A 136 18.83 -29.02 7.75
CA ASP A 136 18.41 -28.98 6.34
C ASP A 136 18.90 -27.69 5.67
N PRO A 137 19.88 -27.77 4.75
CA PRO A 137 20.35 -26.62 3.99
C PRO A 137 19.23 -25.86 3.26
N LYS A 138 18.14 -26.53 2.87
CA LYS A 138 17.02 -25.87 2.18
C LYS A 138 16.27 -24.88 3.07
N GLN A 139 16.24 -25.11 4.38
CA GLN A 139 15.65 -24.14 5.31
C GLN A 139 16.48 -22.86 5.38
N LYS A 140 17.81 -23.00 5.40
CA LYS A 140 18.73 -21.87 5.34
C LYS A 140 18.59 -21.12 4.01
N ASP A 141 18.56 -21.84 2.89
CA ASP A 141 18.41 -21.25 1.56
C ASP A 141 17.08 -20.52 1.41
N ALA A 142 15.98 -21.10 1.90
CA ALA A 142 14.68 -20.43 1.92
C ALA A 142 14.73 -19.11 2.70
N LEU A 143 15.30 -19.10 3.91
CA LEU A 143 15.44 -17.87 4.71
C LEU A 143 16.34 -16.83 4.00
N LYS A 144 17.41 -17.25 3.33
CA LYS A 144 18.22 -16.36 2.48
C LYS A 144 17.40 -15.78 1.35
N GLY A 145 16.60 -16.60 0.66
CA GLY A 145 15.68 -16.17 -0.39
C GLY A 145 14.66 -15.16 0.11
N GLU A 146 14.08 -15.38 1.29
CA GLU A 146 13.14 -14.44 1.93
C GLU A 146 13.80 -13.09 2.22
N VAL A 147 15.01 -13.08 2.77
CA VAL A 147 15.72 -11.83 3.10
C VAL A 147 16.19 -11.08 1.85
N LEU A 148 16.60 -11.77 0.79
CA LEU A 148 16.90 -11.16 -0.50
C LEU A 148 15.64 -10.49 -1.10
N PHE A 149 14.50 -11.17 -1.04
CA PHE A 149 13.21 -10.59 -1.44
C PHE A 149 12.86 -9.34 -0.61
N LEU A 150 12.98 -9.40 0.72
CA LEU A 150 12.69 -8.27 1.60
C LEU A 150 13.61 -7.08 1.32
N ARG A 151 14.90 -7.34 1.10
CA ARG A 151 15.85 -6.28 0.72
C ARG A 151 15.47 -5.65 -0.62
N ALA A 152 15.11 -6.46 -1.62
CA ALA A 152 14.60 -5.96 -2.90
C ALA A 152 13.32 -5.13 -2.73
N TYR A 153 12.41 -5.55 -1.84
CA TYR A 153 11.17 -4.84 -1.54
C TYR A 153 11.44 -3.45 -0.95
N PHE A 154 12.31 -3.34 0.06
CA PHE A 154 12.66 -2.06 0.67
C PHE A 154 13.39 -1.12 -0.31
N TYR A 155 14.26 -1.65 -1.17
CA TYR A 155 14.86 -0.85 -2.23
C TYR A 155 13.85 -0.42 -3.29
N HIS A 156 12.91 -1.29 -3.70
CA HIS A 156 11.83 -0.90 -4.60
C HIS A 156 11.01 0.26 -4.02
N GLN A 157 10.67 0.19 -2.73
CA GLN A 157 9.95 1.26 -2.05
C GLN A 157 10.73 2.58 -2.06
N LEU A 158 12.01 2.56 -1.67
CA LEU A 158 12.89 3.72 -1.74
C LEU A 158 12.96 4.29 -3.15
N VAL A 159 13.23 3.44 -4.15
CA VAL A 159 13.43 3.87 -5.53
C VAL A 159 12.15 4.45 -6.14
N SER A 160 11.00 3.89 -5.78
CA SER A 160 9.69 4.38 -6.24
C SER A 160 9.30 5.73 -5.62
N LEU A 161 9.87 6.07 -4.46
CA LEU A 161 9.59 7.33 -3.76
C LEU A 161 10.64 8.42 -4.03
N TYR A 162 11.91 8.05 -4.20
CA TYR A 162 13.03 8.99 -4.23
C TYR A 162 13.88 8.94 -5.50
N GLY A 163 13.69 7.97 -6.40
CA GLY A 163 14.55 7.75 -7.56
C GLY A 163 15.78 6.90 -7.20
N GLY A 164 16.93 7.15 -7.83
CA GLY A 164 18.19 6.52 -7.46
C GLY A 164 18.58 6.81 -6.01
N VAL A 165 19.07 5.81 -5.27
CA VAL A 165 19.38 5.90 -3.83
C VAL A 165 20.72 5.21 -3.53
N PRO A 166 21.39 5.48 -2.39
CA PRO A 166 22.59 4.74 -2.00
C PRO A 166 22.33 3.23 -1.90
N LEU A 167 23.09 2.43 -2.64
CA LEU A 167 23.03 0.97 -2.54
C LEU A 167 24.02 0.47 -1.48
N ILE A 168 23.50 0.19 -0.29
CA ILE A 168 24.25 -0.34 0.84
C ILE A 168 24.04 -1.85 0.93
N ASN A 169 25.11 -2.61 0.73
CA ASN A 169 25.09 -4.09 0.68
C ASN A 169 25.79 -4.76 1.88
N LYS A 170 26.23 -3.97 2.87
CA LYS A 170 26.82 -4.44 4.12
C LYS A 170 26.17 -3.81 5.34
N ALA A 171 26.30 -4.43 6.51
CA ALA A 171 25.91 -3.83 7.77
C ALA A 171 27.06 -2.95 8.29
N TYR A 172 26.82 -1.64 8.39
CA TYR A 172 27.85 -0.74 8.92
C TYR A 172 28.19 -1.03 10.39
N THR A 173 29.49 -0.97 10.64
CA THR A 173 30.17 -1.00 11.94
C THR A 173 30.59 0.42 12.35
N LEU A 174 31.05 0.60 13.59
CA LEU A 174 31.40 1.93 14.12
C LEU A 174 32.56 2.62 13.40
N THR A 175 33.38 1.87 12.66
CA THR A 175 34.57 2.37 11.95
C THR A 175 34.34 2.56 10.45
N ASP A 176 33.14 2.28 9.96
CA ASP A 176 32.83 2.40 8.54
C ASP A 176 32.61 3.85 8.11
N GLU A 177 32.77 4.10 6.81
CA GLU A 177 32.33 5.33 6.17
C GLU A 177 30.79 5.32 6.04
N PHE A 178 30.14 6.25 6.71
CA PHE A 178 28.68 6.36 6.74
C PHE A 178 28.11 7.22 5.61
N THR A 179 28.94 7.95 4.86
CA THR A 179 28.50 8.74 3.71
C THR A 179 28.59 7.96 2.40
N ALA A 180 27.46 7.84 1.71
CA ALA A 180 27.36 7.18 0.41
C ALA A 180 26.59 8.05 -0.59
N PRO A 181 27.10 8.24 -1.82
CA PRO A 181 26.35 8.95 -2.86
C PRO A 181 25.12 8.14 -3.27
N ARG A 182 24.15 8.81 -3.89
CA ARG A 182 23.05 8.13 -4.56
C ARG A 182 23.60 7.35 -5.75
N GLU A 183 23.12 6.12 -5.94
CA GLU A 183 23.33 5.39 -7.19
C GLU A 183 22.32 5.86 -8.24
N SER A 184 22.63 5.69 -9.52
CA SER A 184 21.69 5.91 -10.62
C SER A 184 20.41 5.09 -10.46
N TYR A 185 19.30 5.61 -10.99
CA TYR A 185 18.02 4.91 -11.05
C TYR A 185 18.16 3.56 -11.77
N GLU A 186 18.88 3.54 -12.89
CA GLU A 186 19.13 2.33 -13.68
C GLU A 186 19.81 1.22 -12.86
N ASN A 187 20.92 1.54 -12.20
CA ASN A 187 21.62 0.55 -11.37
C ASN A 187 20.81 0.15 -10.13
N SER A 188 20.00 1.05 -9.58
CA SER A 188 19.07 0.72 -8.48
C SER A 188 18.01 -0.29 -8.92
N ILE A 189 17.41 -0.11 -10.11
CA ILE A 189 16.45 -1.08 -10.68
C ILE A 189 17.13 -2.40 -11.00
N LYS A 190 18.36 -2.37 -11.56
CA LYS A 190 19.14 -3.57 -11.83
C LYS A 190 19.39 -4.37 -10.54
N PHE A 191 19.81 -3.70 -9.47
CA PHE A 191 20.00 -4.33 -8.17
C PHE A 191 18.72 -5.01 -7.67
N ILE A 192 17.57 -4.32 -7.72
CA ILE A 192 16.27 -4.89 -7.31
C ILE A 192 15.92 -6.13 -8.13
N ALA A 193 16.08 -6.08 -9.46
CA ALA A 193 15.77 -7.20 -10.34
C ALA A 193 16.68 -8.42 -10.07
N GLU A 194 17.97 -8.20 -9.87
CA GLU A 194 18.93 -9.25 -9.55
C GLU A 194 18.67 -9.89 -8.18
N GLU A 195 18.30 -9.10 -7.18
CA GLU A 195 17.92 -9.62 -5.85
C GLU A 195 16.65 -10.47 -5.93
N CYS A 196 15.65 -10.04 -6.72
CA CYS A 196 14.45 -10.83 -6.98
C CYS A 196 14.78 -12.15 -7.70
N ASP A 197 15.71 -12.16 -8.65
CA ASP A 197 16.13 -13.39 -9.34
C ASP A 197 16.83 -14.37 -8.39
N LYS A 198 17.76 -13.87 -7.55
CA LYS A 198 18.41 -14.69 -6.52
C LYS A 198 17.39 -15.23 -5.51
N ALA A 199 16.45 -14.40 -5.07
CA ALA A 199 15.37 -14.84 -4.19
C ALA A 199 14.52 -15.93 -4.84
N ALA A 200 14.06 -15.72 -6.08
CA ALA A 200 13.24 -16.67 -6.83
C ALA A 200 13.94 -18.02 -7.08
N ALA A 201 15.27 -18.05 -7.13
CA ALA A 201 16.06 -19.28 -7.26
C ALA A 201 16.11 -20.10 -5.96
N LEU A 202 16.04 -19.44 -4.80
CA LEU A 202 16.13 -20.08 -3.47
C LEU A 202 14.75 -20.37 -2.85
N LEU A 203 13.73 -19.59 -3.22
CA LEU A 203 12.40 -19.69 -2.64
C LEU A 203 11.58 -20.84 -3.24
N PRO A 204 10.71 -21.48 -2.44
CA PRO A 204 9.80 -22.50 -2.94
C PRO A 204 8.74 -21.90 -3.87
N ALA A 205 8.26 -22.69 -4.83
CA ALA A 205 7.23 -22.27 -5.78
C ALA A 205 5.87 -22.03 -5.10
N SER A 206 5.56 -22.82 -4.07
CA SER A 206 4.34 -22.73 -3.27
C SER A 206 4.66 -22.92 -1.79
N GLY A 207 3.76 -22.48 -0.91
CA GLY A 207 3.95 -22.56 0.53
C GLY A 207 3.02 -21.59 1.27
N ASP A 208 3.41 -21.25 2.49
CA ASP A 208 2.75 -20.21 3.27
C ASP A 208 2.79 -18.87 2.53
N LYS A 209 1.61 -18.36 2.14
CA LYS A 209 1.48 -17.09 1.41
C LYS A 209 1.81 -15.87 2.28
N ALA A 210 1.95 -16.03 3.60
CA ALA A 210 2.45 -15.00 4.50
C ALA A 210 3.96 -14.77 4.36
N ARG A 211 4.68 -15.71 3.71
CA ARG A 211 6.11 -15.60 3.40
C ARG A 211 6.32 -15.43 1.91
N ALA A 212 7.49 -14.87 1.58
CA ALA A 212 7.91 -14.74 0.20
C ALA A 212 8.05 -16.13 -0.44
N THR A 213 7.37 -16.32 -1.56
CA THR A 213 7.53 -17.48 -2.45
C THR A 213 8.26 -17.04 -3.72
N LYS A 214 8.62 -18.01 -4.57
CA LYS A 214 9.12 -17.71 -5.92
C LYS A 214 8.17 -16.80 -6.70
N GLY A 215 6.86 -17.01 -6.56
CA GLY A 215 5.85 -16.15 -7.18
C GLY A 215 5.90 -14.71 -6.65
N ALA A 216 6.08 -14.52 -5.35
CA ALA A 216 6.20 -13.19 -4.75
C ALA A 216 7.44 -12.43 -5.24
N ALA A 217 8.59 -13.09 -5.33
CA ALA A 217 9.82 -12.48 -5.84
C ALA A 217 9.69 -12.09 -7.32
N LEU A 218 9.12 -12.95 -8.15
CA LEU A 218 8.87 -12.65 -9.57
C LEU A 218 7.80 -11.55 -9.74
N ALA A 219 6.79 -11.50 -8.88
CA ALA A 219 5.78 -10.44 -8.89
C ALA A 219 6.39 -9.06 -8.57
N LEU A 220 7.27 -8.98 -7.55
CA LEU A 220 8.00 -7.75 -7.24
C LEU A 220 8.90 -7.32 -8.41
N LYS A 221 9.62 -8.26 -9.04
CA LYS A 221 10.41 -7.98 -10.25
C LYS A 221 9.55 -7.44 -11.39
N SER A 222 8.38 -8.05 -11.63
CA SER A 222 7.42 -7.59 -12.64
C SER A 222 7.00 -6.14 -12.39
N ARG A 223 6.63 -5.79 -11.16
CA ARG A 223 6.25 -4.42 -10.77
C ARG A 223 7.41 -3.43 -10.96
N ALA A 224 8.60 -3.78 -10.49
CA ALA A 224 9.80 -2.94 -10.59
C ALA A 224 10.14 -2.58 -12.05
N LEU A 225 10.16 -3.60 -12.92
CA LEU A 225 10.53 -3.43 -14.33
C LEU A 225 9.44 -2.73 -15.13
N LEU A 226 8.16 -2.95 -14.79
CA LEU A 226 7.05 -2.18 -15.35
C LEU A 226 7.22 -0.68 -15.05
N TYR A 227 7.53 -0.33 -13.81
CA TYR A 227 7.75 1.05 -13.41
C TYR A 227 8.93 1.62 -14.18
N ALA A 228 10.06 0.91 -14.22
CA ALA A 228 11.24 1.32 -14.97
C ALA A 228 11.01 1.56 -16.48
N ALA A 229 10.08 0.86 -17.12
CA ALA A 229 9.73 1.06 -18.54
C ALA A 229 8.74 2.23 -18.79
N SER A 230 8.14 2.76 -17.72
CA SER A 230 7.11 3.81 -17.78
C SER A 230 7.66 5.19 -18.16
N ASP A 231 6.76 6.13 -18.51
CA ASP A 231 7.09 7.43 -19.11
C ASP A 231 8.02 8.27 -18.23
N LEU A 232 7.76 8.36 -16.93
CA LEU A 232 8.53 9.17 -15.98
C LEU A 232 10.04 8.89 -16.05
N PHE A 233 10.39 7.61 -16.12
CA PHE A 233 11.77 7.16 -16.08
C PHE A 233 12.42 7.10 -17.47
N ASN A 234 11.65 7.28 -18.54
CA ASN A 234 12.15 7.26 -19.91
C ASN A 234 11.99 8.62 -20.61
N SER A 235 11.72 9.69 -19.87
CA SER A 235 11.55 11.05 -20.40
C SER A 235 12.85 11.86 -20.46
N ASN A 236 13.99 11.25 -20.12
CA ASN A 236 15.28 11.93 -19.92
C ASN A 236 15.16 13.13 -18.95
N ALA A 237 14.38 12.93 -17.88
CA ALA A 237 14.09 13.93 -16.85
C ALA A 237 13.57 15.27 -17.41
N SER A 238 12.78 15.25 -18.49
CA SER A 238 12.24 16.47 -19.14
C SER A 238 11.41 17.38 -18.21
N TRP A 239 10.88 16.82 -17.13
CA TRP A 239 10.08 17.53 -16.12
C TRP A 239 10.94 18.20 -15.02
N ALA A 240 12.24 17.91 -14.96
CA ALA A 240 13.12 18.24 -13.83
C ALA A 240 13.84 19.61 -13.95
N GLY A 241 13.43 20.47 -14.89
CA GLY A 241 14.07 21.77 -15.12
C GLY A 241 15.56 21.64 -15.49
N ASN A 242 16.42 22.44 -14.85
CA ASN A 242 17.88 22.45 -15.09
C ASN A 242 18.66 21.39 -14.29
N PHE A 243 18.00 20.35 -13.80
CA PHE A 243 18.66 19.31 -13.01
C PHE A 243 19.69 18.54 -13.84
N THR A 244 20.95 18.55 -13.39
CA THR A 244 22.09 17.98 -14.12
C THR A 244 22.26 16.47 -13.89
N ASN A 245 21.91 15.97 -12.71
CA ASN A 245 22.07 14.56 -12.30
C ASN A 245 20.88 13.69 -12.72
N LYS A 246 20.51 13.75 -14.01
CA LYS A 246 19.29 13.14 -14.55
C LYS A 246 19.22 11.63 -14.35
N GLU A 247 20.38 10.97 -14.27
CA GLU A 247 20.52 9.55 -13.98
C GLU A 247 19.96 9.16 -12.61
N LEU A 248 19.82 10.11 -11.67
CA LEU A 248 19.22 9.86 -10.37
C LEU A 248 17.69 9.79 -10.39
N VAL A 249 17.02 10.20 -11.46
CA VAL A 249 15.55 10.25 -11.52
C VAL A 249 14.94 9.52 -12.72
N GLY A 250 15.79 8.84 -13.51
CA GLY A 250 15.36 8.03 -14.63
C GLY A 250 16.54 7.57 -15.48
N TYR A 251 16.23 6.94 -16.60
CA TYR A 251 17.19 6.56 -17.63
C TYR A 251 17.58 7.79 -18.47
N THR A 252 18.88 7.96 -18.71
CA THR A 252 19.45 9.03 -19.55
C THR A 252 19.74 8.58 -20.99
N GLY A 253 19.49 7.31 -21.30
CA GLY A 253 19.68 6.71 -22.62
C GLY A 253 19.08 5.30 -22.70
N GLY A 254 19.62 4.46 -23.58
CA GLY A 254 19.26 3.04 -23.68
C GLY A 254 17.94 2.75 -24.41
N ASN A 255 17.68 1.45 -24.64
CA ASN A 255 16.55 0.99 -25.44
C ASN A 255 15.28 0.78 -24.58
N ARG A 256 14.31 1.69 -24.70
CA ARG A 256 13.01 1.56 -24.00
C ARG A 256 12.24 0.30 -24.39
N GLN A 257 12.32 -0.16 -25.65
CA GLN A 257 11.67 -1.41 -26.07
C GLN A 257 12.24 -2.62 -25.32
N ALA A 258 13.55 -2.64 -25.06
CA ALA A 258 14.16 -3.70 -24.25
C ALA A 258 13.67 -3.68 -22.79
N ARG A 259 13.38 -2.49 -22.23
CA ARG A 259 12.80 -2.35 -20.88
C ARG A 259 11.37 -2.88 -20.84
N TRP A 260 10.56 -2.58 -21.86
CA TRP A 260 9.21 -3.14 -21.97
C TRP A 260 9.25 -4.66 -22.15
N GLN A 261 10.20 -5.18 -22.94
CA GLN A 261 10.38 -6.62 -23.09
C GLN A 261 10.74 -7.27 -21.75
N ALA A 262 11.67 -6.69 -20.98
CA ALA A 262 12.03 -7.20 -19.66
C ALA A 262 10.84 -7.18 -18.67
N ALA A 263 10.00 -6.13 -18.71
CA ALA A 263 8.78 -6.06 -17.92
C ALA A 263 7.75 -7.13 -18.33
N LYS A 264 7.58 -7.35 -19.64
CA LYS A 264 6.73 -8.40 -20.20
C LYS A 264 7.20 -9.78 -19.73
N ASP A 265 8.49 -10.08 -19.88
CA ASP A 265 9.08 -11.36 -19.51
C ASP A 265 8.96 -11.65 -18.01
N ALA A 266 9.16 -10.63 -17.17
CA ALA A 266 9.00 -10.77 -15.72
C ALA A 266 7.55 -11.06 -15.31
N ALA A 267 6.57 -10.38 -15.92
CA ALA A 267 5.16 -10.70 -15.69
C ALA A 267 4.80 -12.10 -16.21
N LYS A 268 5.32 -12.47 -17.40
CA LYS A 268 5.12 -13.78 -18.01
C LYS A 268 5.66 -14.91 -17.15
N ALA A 269 6.81 -14.71 -16.52
CA ALA A 269 7.42 -15.68 -15.62
C ALA A 269 6.50 -16.06 -14.45
N VAL A 270 5.67 -15.13 -13.95
CA VAL A 270 4.66 -15.42 -12.92
C VAL A 270 3.46 -16.16 -13.52
N ILE A 271 2.98 -15.72 -14.68
CA ILE A 271 1.87 -16.37 -15.41
C ILE A 271 2.21 -17.84 -15.72
N ASP A 272 3.45 -18.11 -16.14
CA ASP A 272 3.93 -19.42 -16.55
C ASP A 272 4.21 -20.38 -15.40
N LEU A 273 4.16 -19.90 -14.15
CA LEU A 273 4.14 -20.81 -13.00
C LEU A 273 2.87 -21.67 -13.01
N GLY A 274 1.76 -21.19 -13.60
CA GLY A 274 0.49 -21.92 -13.62
C GLY A 274 -0.15 -22.13 -12.25
N LEU A 275 0.25 -21.34 -11.24
CA LEU A 275 -0.17 -21.51 -9.84
C LEU A 275 -1.35 -20.62 -9.41
N TYR A 276 -1.67 -19.58 -10.18
CA TYR A 276 -2.60 -18.54 -9.78
C TYR A 276 -3.75 -18.37 -10.78
N ASN A 277 -4.94 -18.05 -10.26
CA ASN A 277 -6.15 -17.86 -11.07
C ASN A 277 -6.99 -16.71 -10.50
N LEU A 278 -7.65 -15.95 -11.39
CA LEU A 278 -8.59 -14.90 -10.97
C LEU A 278 -9.71 -15.48 -10.11
N TYR A 279 -9.97 -14.86 -8.96
CA TYR A 279 -11.05 -15.27 -8.07
C TYR A 279 -12.42 -14.97 -8.69
N GLY A 280 -13.36 -15.90 -8.54
CA GLY A 280 -14.70 -15.83 -9.12
C GLY A 280 -14.81 -16.39 -10.54
N GLY A 281 -13.69 -16.77 -11.18
CA GLY A 281 -13.68 -17.34 -12.53
C GLY A 281 -14.05 -16.33 -13.63
N GLU A 282 -14.29 -16.83 -14.84
CA GLU A 282 -14.81 -16.04 -15.96
C GLU A 282 -16.33 -16.22 -16.07
N ASN A 283 -17.05 -15.17 -16.49
CA ASN A 283 -18.49 -15.20 -16.74
C ASN A 283 -19.35 -15.50 -15.50
N PRO A 284 -19.50 -14.54 -14.58
CA PRO A 284 -20.21 -14.72 -13.30
C PRO A 284 -21.73 -14.94 -13.41
N GLY A 285 -22.29 -15.03 -14.62
CA GLY A 285 -23.73 -15.25 -14.88
C GLY A 285 -24.62 -14.03 -14.68
N SER A 286 -24.35 -13.19 -13.67
CA SER A 286 -25.05 -11.91 -13.44
C SER A 286 -24.15 -10.86 -12.80
N ALA A 287 -24.53 -9.59 -12.90
CA ALA A 287 -23.80 -8.49 -12.25
C ALA A 287 -23.81 -8.56 -10.72
N ASP A 288 -24.89 -9.06 -10.10
CA ASP A 288 -24.95 -9.24 -8.65
C ASP A 288 -23.95 -10.31 -8.17
N VAL A 289 -23.89 -11.45 -8.86
CA VAL A 289 -22.90 -12.50 -8.59
C VAL A 289 -21.47 -11.98 -8.84
N ALA A 290 -21.26 -11.22 -9.92
CA ALA A 290 -19.97 -10.59 -10.20
C ALA A 290 -19.51 -9.67 -9.06
N SER A 291 -20.42 -8.83 -8.55
CA SER A 291 -20.14 -7.91 -7.46
C SER A 291 -19.85 -8.65 -6.15
N LYS A 292 -20.64 -9.68 -5.81
CA LYS A 292 -20.42 -10.52 -4.62
C LYS A 292 -19.12 -11.30 -4.70
N ASN A 293 -18.77 -11.87 -5.85
CA ASN A 293 -17.49 -12.55 -6.05
C ASN A 293 -16.33 -11.58 -5.90
N TYR A 294 -16.42 -10.38 -6.49
CA TYR A 294 -15.37 -9.38 -6.37
C TYR A 294 -15.22 -8.84 -4.93
N ALA A 295 -16.31 -8.62 -4.20
CA ALA A 295 -16.24 -8.31 -2.76
C ALA A 295 -15.63 -9.48 -1.98
N GLY A 296 -16.08 -10.69 -2.27
CA GLY A 296 -15.63 -11.94 -1.65
C GLY A 296 -14.14 -12.19 -1.82
N LEU A 297 -13.50 -11.70 -2.89
CA LEU A 297 -12.04 -11.74 -3.08
C LEU A 297 -11.30 -11.17 -1.87
N PHE A 298 -11.85 -10.12 -1.23
CA PHE A 298 -11.21 -9.43 -0.11
C PHE A 298 -11.70 -9.90 1.26
N LEU A 299 -12.84 -10.58 1.31
CA LEU A 299 -13.48 -11.08 2.53
C LEU A 299 -13.18 -12.56 2.78
N ASN A 300 -11.93 -12.97 2.54
CA ASN A 300 -11.41 -14.31 2.83
C ASN A 300 -9.94 -14.28 3.26
N ASN A 301 -9.48 -15.35 3.91
CA ASN A 301 -8.11 -15.51 4.42
C ASN A 301 -7.11 -16.11 3.39
N GLY A 302 -7.52 -16.27 2.14
CA GLY A 302 -6.70 -16.85 1.10
C GLY A 302 -7.54 -17.48 -0.01
N ASN A 303 -7.12 -17.28 -1.25
CA ASN A 303 -7.74 -17.85 -2.44
C ASN A 303 -6.72 -18.06 -3.57
N SER A 304 -7.19 -18.51 -4.74
CA SER A 304 -6.36 -18.84 -5.90
C SER A 304 -5.68 -17.63 -6.57
N GLU A 305 -6.14 -16.41 -6.30
CA GLU A 305 -5.59 -15.19 -6.90
C GLU A 305 -4.38 -14.66 -6.11
N ASP A 306 -4.25 -15.04 -4.85
CA ASP A 306 -3.26 -14.49 -3.93
C ASP A 306 -1.85 -15.04 -4.20
N ILE A 307 -0.90 -14.14 -4.42
CA ILE A 307 0.53 -14.46 -4.58
C ILE A 307 1.28 -14.29 -3.25
N MET A 308 0.99 -13.20 -2.53
CA MET A 308 1.52 -12.95 -1.19
C MET A 308 0.48 -12.21 -0.36
N LEU A 309 0.30 -12.68 0.86
CA LEU A 309 -0.59 -12.13 1.87
C LEU A 309 0.23 -11.53 3.01
N GLN A 310 -0.30 -10.50 3.65
CA GLN A 310 0.19 -10.00 4.93
C GLN A 310 -0.91 -10.16 5.95
N PHE A 311 -0.61 -10.89 7.03
CA PHE A 311 -1.48 -11.06 8.18
C PHE A 311 -0.98 -10.18 9.33
N TRP A 312 -1.90 -9.80 10.20
CA TRP A 312 -1.59 -9.22 11.51
C TRP A 312 -2.63 -9.72 12.50
N ASP A 313 -2.26 -9.72 13.78
CA ASP A 313 -3.12 -10.13 14.88
C ASP A 313 -3.37 -8.93 15.80
N VAL A 314 -4.63 -8.77 16.16
CA VAL A 314 -5.11 -7.71 17.06
C VAL A 314 -4.60 -7.91 18.49
N ALA A 315 -4.26 -9.13 18.90
CA ALA A 315 -3.70 -9.37 20.24
C ALA A 315 -2.26 -8.87 20.40
N HIS A 316 -1.49 -8.81 19.30
CA HIS A 316 -0.07 -8.46 19.32
C HIS A 316 0.23 -7.10 18.65
N ASP A 317 -0.63 -6.64 17.75
CA ASP A 317 -0.60 -5.30 17.15
C ASP A 317 -1.97 -4.62 17.30
N ASN A 318 -2.16 -3.95 18.44
CA ASN A 318 -3.38 -3.23 18.77
C ASN A 318 -3.23 -1.71 18.67
N ALA A 319 -2.35 -1.23 17.80
CA ALA A 319 -2.29 0.20 17.52
C ALA A 319 -3.68 0.70 17.06
N TRP A 320 -4.08 1.87 17.56
CA TRP A 320 -5.43 2.39 17.39
C TRP A 320 -5.70 2.86 15.95
N ASP A 321 -4.65 3.09 15.17
CA ASP A 321 -4.64 3.72 13.84
C ASP A 321 -4.27 2.76 12.70
N ARG A 322 -4.26 1.43 12.92
CA ARG A 322 -4.03 0.42 11.88
C ARG A 322 -4.86 -0.84 12.06
N GLY A 323 -5.03 -1.59 10.98
CA GLY A 323 -5.63 -2.92 10.98
C GLY A 323 -7.13 -2.94 11.30
N ASN A 324 -7.85 -1.83 11.07
CA ASN A 324 -9.29 -1.73 11.29
C ASN A 324 -10.02 -1.00 10.16
N PRO A 325 -10.04 -1.56 8.93
CA PRO A 325 -10.58 -0.87 7.76
C PRO A 325 -12.07 -0.53 7.89
N GLY A 326 -12.85 -1.35 8.59
CA GLY A 326 -14.28 -1.13 8.75
C GLY A 326 -14.60 0.05 9.65
N LEU A 327 -13.95 0.16 10.82
CA LEU A 327 -14.11 1.33 11.69
C LEU A 327 -13.57 2.57 10.98
N PHE A 328 -12.38 2.48 10.40
CA PHE A 328 -11.70 3.64 9.83
C PHE A 328 -12.42 4.21 8.61
N ASN A 329 -13.13 3.40 7.83
CA ASN A 329 -13.68 3.87 6.54
C ASN A 329 -15.19 3.75 6.40
N GLY A 330 -15.86 3.00 7.30
CA GLY A 330 -17.32 2.89 7.25
C GLY A 330 -18.01 4.22 7.58
N PRO A 331 -19.30 4.37 7.23
CA PRO A 331 -20.03 5.62 7.42
C PRO A 331 -20.31 5.96 8.89
N ASN A 332 -20.32 7.25 9.23
CA ASN A 332 -20.53 7.74 10.59
C ASN A 332 -21.90 7.43 11.18
N GLY A 333 -22.94 7.24 10.38
CA GLY A 333 -24.23 6.78 10.88
C GLY A 333 -24.23 5.31 11.37
N TRP A 334 -23.07 4.66 11.38
CA TRP A 334 -22.79 3.39 12.07
C TRP A 334 -21.74 3.53 13.19
N HIS A 335 -21.44 4.75 13.64
CA HIS A 335 -20.33 5.08 14.57
C HIS A 335 -18.94 4.71 14.04
N ASN A 336 -18.81 4.72 12.72
CA ASN A 336 -17.53 4.57 12.05
C ASN A 336 -17.00 5.94 11.62
N TRP A 337 -15.81 5.96 11.03
CA TRP A 337 -15.00 7.16 10.96
C TRP A 337 -14.99 7.88 9.62
N GLY A 338 -15.47 7.23 8.55
CA GLY A 338 -15.49 7.81 7.21
C GLY A 338 -14.12 8.20 6.66
N GLY A 339 -13.03 7.67 7.22
CA GLY A 339 -11.68 8.19 7.11
C GLY A 339 -11.22 8.44 5.68
N ASN A 340 -11.22 7.45 4.79
CA ASN A 340 -10.70 7.58 3.42
C ASN A 340 -11.85 7.52 2.39
N THR A 341 -12.59 8.62 2.24
CA THR A 341 -13.77 8.68 1.34
C THR A 341 -13.42 8.70 -0.14
N PRO A 342 -14.05 7.87 -1.00
CA PRO A 342 -13.88 7.96 -2.46
C PRO A 342 -14.24 9.35 -2.98
N ILE A 343 -13.46 9.89 -3.90
CA ILE A 343 -13.81 11.14 -4.60
C ILE A 343 -14.69 10.85 -5.82
N GLY A 344 -15.41 11.86 -6.30
CA GLY A 344 -16.30 11.77 -7.46
C GLY A 344 -15.58 11.23 -8.70
N GLN A 345 -14.36 11.67 -8.97
CA GLN A 345 -13.59 11.16 -10.12
C GLN A 345 -13.29 9.65 -10.04
N LEU A 346 -13.17 9.05 -8.85
CA LEU A 346 -13.02 7.61 -8.73
C LEU A 346 -14.38 6.93 -8.96
N ALA A 347 -15.45 7.44 -8.35
CA ALA A 347 -16.80 6.92 -8.57
C ALA A 347 -17.18 6.97 -10.06
N ASP A 348 -16.83 8.03 -10.77
CA ASP A 348 -17.10 8.23 -12.19
C ASP A 348 -16.26 7.32 -13.11
N SER A 349 -15.11 6.81 -12.63
CA SER A 349 -14.24 5.93 -13.42
C SER A 349 -14.79 4.51 -13.62
N TYR A 350 -15.75 4.10 -12.78
CA TYR A 350 -16.49 2.87 -12.98
C TYR A 350 -17.46 3.06 -14.15
N GLU A 351 -17.30 2.24 -15.17
CA GLU A 351 -18.13 2.30 -16.38
C GLU A 351 -19.61 1.98 -16.08
N MET A 352 -20.46 2.18 -17.07
CA MET A 352 -21.77 1.54 -17.12
C MET A 352 -21.57 0.04 -17.44
N GLN A 353 -22.54 -0.79 -17.09
CA GLN A 353 -22.47 -2.25 -17.26
C GLN A 353 -22.32 -2.68 -18.73
N ASP A 354 -22.76 -1.84 -19.67
CA ASP A 354 -22.57 -2.03 -21.12
C ASP A 354 -21.17 -1.62 -21.61
N GLY A 355 -20.28 -1.21 -20.70
CA GLY A 355 -18.91 -0.79 -21.00
C GLY A 355 -18.78 0.65 -21.51
N THR A 356 -19.87 1.42 -21.54
CA THR A 356 -19.81 2.86 -21.85
C THR A 356 -19.34 3.67 -20.65
N LYS A 357 -18.79 4.87 -20.90
CA LYS A 357 -18.30 5.76 -19.83
C LYS A 357 -19.51 6.40 -19.10
N PHE A 358 -19.48 6.40 -17.77
CA PHE A 358 -20.39 7.22 -16.98
C PHE A 358 -20.14 8.72 -17.26
N ASN A 359 -21.19 9.54 -17.21
CA ASN A 359 -21.08 10.96 -17.56
C ASN A 359 -22.22 11.80 -16.94
N TRP A 360 -21.85 12.76 -16.10
CA TRP A 360 -22.79 13.69 -15.44
C TRP A 360 -23.57 14.62 -16.39
N THR A 361 -23.11 14.80 -17.64
CA THR A 361 -23.86 15.56 -18.64
C THR A 361 -24.93 14.74 -19.36
N ASN A 362 -24.90 13.41 -19.23
CA ASN A 362 -25.97 12.54 -19.73
C ASN A 362 -27.16 12.60 -18.75
N PRO A 363 -28.37 13.03 -19.19
CA PRO A 363 -29.53 13.16 -18.32
C PRO A 363 -29.95 11.85 -17.63
N LEU A 364 -29.80 10.70 -18.30
CA LEU A 364 -30.15 9.39 -17.73
C LEU A 364 -29.17 9.00 -16.62
N HIS A 365 -27.87 9.18 -16.87
CA HIS A 365 -26.84 8.92 -15.86
C HIS A 365 -26.99 9.86 -14.66
N LYS A 366 -27.31 11.14 -14.89
CA LYS A 366 -27.50 12.11 -13.81
C LYS A 366 -28.76 11.86 -12.98
N ALA A 367 -29.84 11.40 -13.62
CA ALA A 367 -31.10 11.11 -12.93
C ALA A 367 -30.98 9.92 -11.96
N ASP A 368 -30.17 8.91 -12.32
CA ASP A 368 -29.91 7.75 -11.48
C ASP A 368 -28.45 7.25 -11.61
N PRO A 369 -27.50 7.89 -10.91
CA PRO A 369 -26.07 7.68 -11.14
C PRO A 369 -25.55 6.34 -10.65
N TYR A 370 -26.37 5.55 -9.95
CA TYR A 370 -25.94 4.31 -9.31
C TYR A 370 -26.58 3.07 -9.91
N VAL A 371 -27.32 3.20 -11.02
CA VAL A 371 -27.93 2.06 -11.72
C VAL A 371 -27.06 1.60 -12.88
N ASN A 372 -27.02 0.29 -13.12
CA ASN A 372 -26.30 -0.37 -14.21
C ASN A 372 -24.84 0.06 -14.31
N ARG A 373 -24.13 0.12 -13.18
CA ARG A 373 -22.69 0.39 -13.13
C ARG A 373 -21.89 -0.90 -13.26
N ASP A 374 -20.59 -0.77 -13.53
CA ASP A 374 -19.63 -1.87 -13.42
C ASP A 374 -19.82 -2.60 -12.07
N PRO A 375 -19.92 -3.94 -12.02
CA PRO A 375 -20.16 -4.67 -10.78
C PRO A 375 -19.17 -4.36 -9.64
N ARG A 376 -17.95 -3.93 -9.98
CA ARG A 376 -16.92 -3.52 -9.01
C ARG A 376 -17.27 -2.22 -8.30
N PHE A 377 -18.11 -1.36 -8.89
CA PHE A 377 -18.62 -0.15 -8.24
C PHE A 377 -19.36 -0.52 -6.95
N TYR A 378 -20.33 -1.45 -7.06
CA TYR A 378 -21.14 -1.90 -5.93
C TYR A 378 -20.36 -2.69 -4.87
N ALA A 379 -19.21 -3.26 -5.24
CA ALA A 379 -18.32 -3.95 -4.31
C ALA A 379 -17.33 -2.99 -3.63
N SER A 380 -17.07 -1.83 -4.23
CA SER A 380 -15.98 -0.92 -3.80
C SER A 380 -16.47 0.37 -3.17
N ILE A 381 -17.67 0.84 -3.52
CA ILE A 381 -18.20 2.15 -3.13
C ILE A 381 -19.58 1.98 -2.45
N LEU A 382 -19.73 2.63 -1.30
CA LEU A 382 -21.03 2.95 -0.70
C LEU A 382 -21.47 4.34 -1.19
N TYR A 383 -22.75 4.46 -1.51
CA TYR A 383 -23.38 5.64 -2.13
C TYR A 383 -24.78 5.82 -1.56
N GLU A 384 -25.45 6.93 -1.90
CA GLU A 384 -26.82 7.21 -1.46
C GLU A 384 -27.78 6.04 -1.75
N GLY A 385 -28.46 5.55 -0.72
CA GLY A 385 -29.43 4.47 -0.83
C GLY A 385 -28.81 3.08 -0.97
N ALA A 386 -27.48 2.93 -0.92
CA ALA A 386 -26.85 1.62 -0.90
C ALA A 386 -27.22 0.85 0.37
N SER A 387 -27.67 -0.40 0.23
CA SER A 387 -27.83 -1.31 1.37
C SER A 387 -26.47 -1.79 1.84
N TRP A 388 -26.23 -1.72 3.16
CA TRP A 388 -24.96 -2.16 3.75
C TRP A 388 -25.14 -3.17 4.88
N ARG A 389 -25.52 -2.72 6.08
CA ARG A 389 -25.77 -3.57 7.25
C ARG A 389 -26.84 -2.96 8.13
N ILE A 390 -27.29 -3.69 9.14
CA ILE A 390 -28.29 -3.17 10.09
C ILE A 390 -27.72 -1.95 10.83
N ARG A 391 -28.52 -0.89 11.01
CA ARG A 391 -28.15 0.32 11.77
C ARG A 391 -27.94 0.02 13.27
N PRO A 392 -27.07 0.79 13.96
CA PRO A 392 -26.95 0.75 15.42
C PRO A 392 -28.29 1.04 16.10
N ALA A 393 -28.46 0.61 17.35
CA ALA A 393 -29.76 0.60 18.02
C ALA A 393 -30.41 1.99 18.14
N ASP A 394 -29.61 3.02 18.36
CA ASP A 394 -30.00 4.42 18.48
C ASP A 394 -30.41 5.05 17.13
N VAL A 395 -29.91 4.54 16.00
CA VAL A 395 -30.30 5.00 14.65
C VAL A 395 -31.42 4.15 14.05
N ARG A 396 -31.51 2.86 14.40
CA ARG A 396 -32.40 1.87 13.79
C ARG A 396 -33.88 2.24 13.86
N GLY A 397 -34.30 2.92 14.93
CA GLY A 397 -35.69 3.39 15.05
C GLY A 397 -36.07 4.38 13.95
N SER A 398 -35.12 5.19 13.49
CA SER A 398 -35.32 6.23 12.49
C SER A 398 -34.94 5.79 11.07
N GLU A 399 -34.06 4.79 10.94
CA GLU A 399 -33.67 4.18 9.67
C GLU A 399 -33.55 2.65 9.83
N PRO A 400 -34.65 1.90 9.70
CA PRO A 400 -34.64 0.47 9.97
C PRO A 400 -34.09 -0.38 8.81
N ARG A 401 -33.87 0.20 7.63
CA ARG A 401 -33.56 -0.56 6.39
C ARG A 401 -32.06 -0.80 6.17
N GLY A 402 -31.18 -0.09 6.88
CA GLY A 402 -29.73 -0.23 6.70
C GLY A 402 -29.21 0.43 5.43
N LEU A 403 -29.86 1.52 4.99
CA LEU A 403 -29.50 2.25 3.78
C LEU A 403 -28.57 3.41 4.11
N VAL A 404 -27.50 3.57 3.33
CA VAL A 404 -26.60 4.72 3.40
C VAL A 404 -27.35 5.99 3.00
N GLN A 405 -27.18 7.07 3.78
CA GLN A 405 -27.86 8.35 3.64
C GLN A 405 -26.85 9.51 3.64
N VAL A 406 -26.38 9.89 2.46
CA VAL A 406 -25.38 10.95 2.25
C VAL A 406 -25.98 12.28 1.79
N GLY A 407 -27.31 12.36 1.71
CA GLY A 407 -28.02 13.51 1.19
C GLY A 407 -28.61 14.48 2.22
N PHE A 408 -29.32 15.47 1.70
CA PHE A 408 -30.15 16.42 2.44
C PHE A 408 -31.60 16.28 1.99
N TYR A 409 -32.51 16.07 2.94
CA TYR A 409 -33.87 15.66 2.64
C TYR A 409 -34.89 16.64 3.19
N LYS A 410 -35.74 17.16 2.31
CA LYS A 410 -36.86 18.03 2.67
C LYS A 410 -38.02 17.21 3.24
N ARG A 411 -38.57 17.63 4.37
CA ARG A 411 -39.76 17.05 5.01
C ARG A 411 -41.03 17.78 4.60
N ALA A 412 -42.19 17.19 4.91
CA ALA A 412 -43.50 17.76 4.61
C ALA A 412 -43.75 19.13 5.27
N ASP A 413 -43.15 19.36 6.44
CA ASP A 413 -43.21 20.65 7.16
C ASP A 413 -42.31 21.74 6.54
N GLY A 414 -41.59 21.42 5.46
CA GLY A 414 -40.69 22.33 4.76
C GLY A 414 -39.25 22.36 5.28
N THR A 415 -38.95 21.68 6.39
CA THR A 415 -37.59 21.60 6.95
C THR A 415 -36.70 20.68 6.11
N THR A 416 -35.40 20.98 6.04
CA THR A 416 -34.41 20.09 5.42
C THR A 416 -33.54 19.47 6.51
N VAL A 417 -33.47 18.14 6.52
CA VAL A 417 -32.64 17.38 7.46
C VAL A 417 -31.49 16.68 6.73
N PRO A 418 -30.30 16.61 7.33
CA PRO A 418 -29.21 15.81 6.79
C PRO A 418 -29.48 14.31 6.97
N GLY A 419 -28.96 13.51 6.06
CA GLY A 419 -28.84 12.06 6.23
C GLY A 419 -27.83 11.69 7.32
N TYR A 420 -27.93 10.45 7.80
CA TYR A 420 -27.09 9.94 8.89
C TYR A 420 -25.61 9.78 8.55
N ASP A 421 -25.24 9.83 7.26
CA ASP A 421 -23.88 9.56 6.80
C ASP A 421 -23.24 10.81 6.16
N THR A 422 -23.47 11.98 6.75
CA THR A 422 -22.98 13.28 6.25
C THR A 422 -22.16 14.03 7.31
N LYS A 423 -21.42 15.07 6.88
CA LYS A 423 -20.78 16.06 7.77
C LYS A 423 -21.73 16.98 8.52
N LYS A 424 -23.04 16.79 8.38
CA LYS A 424 -24.05 17.47 9.20
C LYS A 424 -24.93 16.46 9.94
N SER A 425 -24.53 15.20 9.97
CA SER A 425 -25.28 14.11 10.59
C SER A 425 -25.52 14.39 12.08
N PRO A 426 -26.64 13.93 12.65
CA PRO A 426 -26.79 13.91 14.11
C PRO A 426 -25.83 12.92 14.80
N ILE A 427 -25.13 12.06 14.04
CA ILE A 427 -24.20 11.04 14.54
C ILE A 427 -22.78 11.41 14.12
N GLU A 428 -21.93 11.79 15.07
CA GLU A 428 -20.48 11.99 14.88
C GLU A 428 -20.15 12.73 13.57
N ASP A 429 -20.70 13.93 13.39
CA ASP A 429 -20.57 14.69 12.14
C ASP A 429 -19.11 14.99 11.73
N TRP A 430 -18.20 15.07 12.70
CA TRP A 430 -16.75 15.18 12.46
C TRP A 430 -16.13 13.97 11.75
N ASN A 431 -16.82 12.82 11.75
CA ASN A 431 -16.47 11.59 11.02
C ASN A 431 -17.27 11.42 9.70
N GLY A 432 -18.10 12.42 9.34
CA GLY A 432 -18.86 12.40 8.10
C GLY A 432 -18.00 12.63 6.86
N GLY A 433 -18.32 11.93 5.78
CA GLY A 433 -17.75 12.14 4.45
C GLY A 433 -18.21 13.45 3.79
N SER A 434 -17.36 14.03 2.94
CA SER A 434 -17.67 15.25 2.16
C SER A 434 -17.88 15.00 0.67
N THR A 435 -17.72 13.77 0.20
CA THR A 435 -17.77 13.45 -1.23
C THR A 435 -19.08 12.82 -1.68
N GLY A 436 -19.96 12.45 -0.75
CA GLY A 436 -21.17 11.66 -1.04
C GLY A 436 -20.90 10.16 -1.23
N TYR A 437 -19.70 9.69 -0.89
CA TYR A 437 -19.28 8.29 -1.03
C TYR A 437 -18.49 7.80 0.19
N TYR A 438 -18.59 6.50 0.47
CA TYR A 438 -17.72 5.80 1.43
C TYR A 438 -17.06 4.59 0.81
N LEU A 439 -15.93 4.16 1.36
CA LEU A 439 -15.27 2.92 0.96
C LEU A 439 -16.13 1.73 1.36
N ARG A 440 -16.35 0.79 0.44
CA ARG A 440 -16.95 -0.53 0.72
C ARG A 440 -15.93 -1.65 0.62
N LYS A 441 -14.97 -1.52 -0.30
CA LYS A 441 -13.93 -2.52 -0.55
C LYS A 441 -13.24 -2.87 0.77
N PHE A 442 -12.93 -4.15 0.95
CA PHE A 442 -12.33 -4.73 2.17
C PHE A 442 -13.22 -4.83 3.40
N ILE A 443 -14.37 -4.15 3.48
CA ILE A 443 -15.16 -4.07 4.71
C ILE A 443 -16.22 -5.18 4.75
N ASP A 444 -16.14 -6.05 5.76
CA ASP A 444 -17.14 -7.11 5.97
C ASP A 444 -18.44 -6.53 6.56
N PRO A 445 -19.59 -6.59 5.86
CA PRO A 445 -20.85 -6.05 6.38
C PRO A 445 -21.43 -6.84 7.57
N ASN A 446 -20.93 -8.05 7.85
CA ASN A 446 -21.42 -8.88 8.95
C ASN A 446 -20.78 -8.55 10.30
N ILE A 447 -19.76 -7.69 10.31
CA ILE A 447 -19.03 -7.30 11.51
C ILE A 447 -19.53 -5.94 11.99
N ASP A 448 -19.78 -5.83 13.30
CA ASP A 448 -20.03 -4.54 13.92
C ASP A 448 -18.72 -3.81 14.22
N HIS A 449 -18.27 -3.04 13.24
CA HIS A 449 -16.97 -2.37 13.24
C HIS A 449 -16.80 -1.30 14.30
N GLN A 450 -17.89 -0.82 14.92
CA GLN A 450 -17.81 0.05 16.09
C GLN A 450 -17.07 -0.63 17.24
N TYR A 451 -17.24 -1.95 17.39
CA TYR A 451 -16.73 -2.71 18.54
C TYR A 451 -15.70 -3.78 18.16
N ASN A 452 -15.76 -4.28 16.93
CA ASN A 452 -14.99 -5.45 16.51
C ASN A 452 -14.09 -5.11 15.33
N LYS A 453 -12.83 -5.54 15.41
CA LYS A 453 -11.92 -5.50 14.27
C LYS A 453 -12.13 -6.74 13.40
N GLN A 454 -12.18 -6.55 12.09
CA GLN A 454 -12.09 -7.67 11.16
C GLN A 454 -10.65 -8.21 11.07
N GLN A 455 -10.51 -9.53 11.01
CA GLN A 455 -9.22 -10.19 10.80
C GLN A 455 -9.18 -10.78 9.40
N LEU A 456 -8.69 -10.00 8.44
CA LEU A 456 -8.53 -10.39 7.04
C LEU A 456 -7.13 -9.98 6.58
N PRO A 457 -6.44 -10.78 5.75
CA PRO A 457 -5.13 -10.43 5.26
C PRO A 457 -5.20 -9.35 4.18
N TRP A 458 -4.12 -8.61 4.07
CA TRP A 458 -3.88 -7.75 2.92
C TRP A 458 -3.18 -8.50 1.80
N ARG A 459 -3.58 -8.22 0.56
CA ARG A 459 -3.04 -8.83 -0.66
C ARG A 459 -1.93 -7.96 -1.21
N ARG A 460 -0.68 -8.30 -0.87
CA ARG A 460 0.50 -7.53 -1.32
C ARG A 460 0.76 -7.69 -2.82
N PHE A 461 0.54 -8.90 -3.31
CA PHE A 461 0.60 -9.25 -4.73
C PHE A 461 -0.57 -10.20 -5.03
N ARG A 462 -1.28 -9.94 -6.11
CA ARG A 462 -2.35 -10.81 -6.61
C ARG A 462 -2.32 -10.92 -8.13
N TYR A 463 -2.93 -11.96 -8.65
CA TYR A 463 -2.79 -12.33 -10.04
C TYR A 463 -3.31 -11.28 -11.04
N ALA A 464 -4.40 -10.57 -10.75
CA ALA A 464 -4.88 -9.55 -11.70
C ALA A 464 -3.87 -8.42 -11.92
N GLU A 465 -3.07 -8.05 -10.90
CA GLU A 465 -1.96 -7.10 -11.07
C GLU A 465 -0.97 -7.62 -12.11
N ILE A 466 -0.59 -8.89 -12.05
CA ILE A 466 0.36 -9.51 -12.99
C ILE A 466 -0.20 -9.50 -14.41
N LEU A 467 -1.49 -9.83 -14.59
CA LEU A 467 -2.13 -9.77 -15.90
C LEU A 467 -2.12 -8.36 -16.47
N LEU A 468 -2.37 -7.35 -15.62
CA LEU A 468 -2.35 -5.95 -16.02
C LEU A 468 -0.92 -5.44 -16.25
N ASN A 469 0.08 -5.91 -15.50
CA ASN A 469 1.49 -5.59 -15.76
C ASN A 469 1.92 -6.15 -17.12
N TYR A 470 1.54 -7.40 -17.43
CA TYR A 470 1.81 -8.02 -18.73
C TYR A 470 1.13 -7.26 -19.87
N ALA A 471 -0.15 -6.94 -19.72
CA ALA A 471 -0.90 -6.19 -20.73
C ALA A 471 -0.27 -4.82 -21.02
N GLU A 472 0.16 -4.08 -19.99
CA GLU A 472 0.84 -2.79 -20.19
C GLU A 472 2.16 -2.94 -20.92
N ALA A 473 2.95 -3.95 -20.57
CA ALA A 473 4.21 -4.20 -21.24
C ALA A 473 4.00 -4.55 -22.73
N CYS A 474 2.95 -5.32 -23.04
CA CYS A 474 2.51 -5.55 -24.43
C CYS A 474 2.13 -4.23 -25.13
N LEU A 475 1.40 -3.33 -24.49
CA LEU A 475 1.09 -2.00 -25.07
C LEU A 475 2.36 -1.20 -25.35
N GLY A 476 3.33 -1.21 -24.42
CA GLY A 476 4.64 -0.58 -24.59
C GLY A 476 5.45 -1.11 -25.79
N LEU A 477 5.23 -2.38 -26.15
CA LEU A 477 5.81 -3.05 -27.31
C LEU A 477 4.95 -2.92 -28.60
N GLY A 478 3.79 -2.25 -28.54
CA GLY A 478 2.84 -2.17 -29.66
C GLY A 478 2.06 -3.47 -29.93
N GLN A 479 2.06 -4.42 -29.00
CA GLN A 479 1.43 -5.75 -29.12
C GLN A 479 -0.03 -5.72 -28.63
N GLU A 480 -0.86 -4.90 -29.27
CA GLU A 480 -2.20 -4.60 -28.77
C GLU A 480 -3.15 -5.80 -28.69
N THR A 481 -3.07 -6.75 -29.64
CA THR A 481 -3.92 -7.95 -29.62
C THR A 481 -3.66 -8.79 -28.39
N GLU A 482 -2.40 -8.91 -28.01
CA GLU A 482 -2.02 -9.62 -26.79
C GLU A 482 -2.42 -8.82 -25.55
N ALA A 483 -2.21 -7.50 -25.53
CA ALA A 483 -2.65 -6.65 -24.43
C ALA A 483 -4.17 -6.76 -24.17
N ARG A 484 -5.01 -6.66 -25.22
CA ARG A 484 -6.46 -6.82 -25.13
C ARG A 484 -6.86 -8.17 -24.56
N THR A 485 -6.15 -9.24 -24.93
CA THR A 485 -6.42 -10.60 -24.40
C THR A 485 -6.33 -10.62 -22.86
N TYR A 486 -5.29 -10.02 -22.28
CA TYR A 486 -5.11 -10.02 -20.83
C TYR A 486 -5.96 -8.98 -20.09
N ILE A 487 -6.23 -7.83 -20.71
CA ILE A 487 -7.23 -6.85 -20.20
C ILE A 487 -8.61 -7.52 -20.12
N ASN A 488 -9.00 -8.25 -21.17
CA ASN A 488 -10.32 -8.86 -21.26
C ASN A 488 -10.51 -10.04 -20.29
N LYS A 489 -9.43 -10.71 -19.84
CA LYS A 489 -9.52 -11.68 -18.74
C LYS A 489 -10.01 -11.03 -17.44
N VAL A 490 -9.47 -9.86 -17.10
CA VAL A 490 -9.87 -9.10 -15.90
C VAL A 490 -11.32 -8.62 -16.02
N ARG A 491 -11.72 -8.13 -17.20
CA ARG A 491 -13.08 -7.65 -17.46
C ARG A 491 -14.12 -8.77 -17.49
N ALA A 492 -13.81 -9.90 -18.11
CA ALA A 492 -14.68 -11.06 -18.17
C ALA A 492 -15.00 -11.64 -16.78
N ARG A 493 -14.05 -11.56 -15.84
CA ARG A 493 -14.26 -11.98 -14.43
C ARG A 493 -15.42 -11.24 -13.77
N VAL A 494 -15.65 -9.98 -14.16
CA VAL A 494 -16.74 -9.16 -13.62
C VAL A 494 -17.88 -8.96 -14.63
N GLY A 495 -17.92 -9.74 -15.71
CA GLY A 495 -18.98 -9.67 -16.72
C GLY A 495 -19.02 -8.36 -17.51
N MET A 496 -17.91 -7.60 -17.53
CA MET A 496 -17.81 -6.37 -18.31
C MET A 496 -17.48 -6.67 -19.78
N PRO A 497 -18.04 -5.93 -20.75
CA PRO A 497 -17.78 -6.18 -22.18
C PRO A 497 -16.30 -6.08 -22.54
N PRO A 498 -15.83 -6.85 -23.54
CA PRO A 498 -14.44 -6.82 -23.95
C PRO A 498 -14.06 -5.46 -24.53
N VAL A 499 -12.82 -5.05 -24.26
CA VAL A 499 -12.17 -3.90 -24.88
C VAL A 499 -11.86 -4.22 -26.34
N THR A 500 -12.23 -3.30 -27.23
CA THR A 500 -12.03 -3.41 -28.68
C THR A 500 -11.22 -2.26 -29.26
N GLU A 501 -10.94 -1.24 -28.46
CA GLU A 501 -10.18 -0.06 -28.85
C GLU A 501 -8.73 -0.39 -29.25
N SER A 502 -8.11 0.56 -29.94
CA SER A 502 -6.71 0.55 -30.38
C SER A 502 -6.04 1.90 -30.11
N GLY A 503 -4.71 1.94 -30.25
CA GLY A 503 -3.89 3.15 -30.09
C GLY A 503 -4.08 3.83 -28.73
N THR A 504 -4.17 5.16 -28.74
CA THR A 504 -4.33 5.97 -27.52
C THR A 504 -5.59 5.60 -26.74
N ALA A 505 -6.70 5.29 -27.42
CA ALA A 505 -7.94 4.90 -26.76
C ALA A 505 -7.80 3.58 -25.99
N LEU A 506 -7.04 2.62 -26.51
CA LEU A 506 -6.71 1.38 -25.80
C LEU A 506 -5.84 1.65 -24.57
N LEU A 507 -4.84 2.53 -24.68
CA LEU A 507 -4.00 2.90 -23.53
C LEU A 507 -4.82 3.57 -22.43
N GLU A 508 -5.72 4.48 -22.77
CA GLU A 508 -6.65 5.10 -21.82
C GLU A 508 -7.58 4.07 -21.18
N ARG A 509 -8.10 3.13 -21.98
CA ARG A 509 -8.94 2.03 -21.49
C ARG A 509 -8.18 1.15 -20.51
N TYR A 510 -6.93 0.79 -20.82
CA TYR A 510 -6.04 0.05 -19.93
C TYR A 510 -5.79 0.79 -18.61
N ARG A 511 -5.47 2.09 -18.68
CA ARG A 511 -5.21 2.91 -17.48
C ARG A 511 -6.46 2.99 -16.58
N ASN A 512 -7.66 3.08 -17.17
CA ASN A 512 -8.91 3.03 -16.43
C ASN A 512 -9.15 1.65 -15.80
N GLU A 513 -8.94 0.58 -16.56
CA GLU A 513 -9.09 -0.79 -16.06
C GLU A 513 -8.17 -1.04 -14.86
N ARG A 514 -6.91 -0.60 -14.94
CA ARG A 514 -5.96 -0.70 -13.82
C ARG A 514 -6.42 0.11 -12.60
N ARG A 515 -6.95 1.33 -12.80
CA ARG A 515 -7.48 2.18 -11.73
C ARG A 515 -8.66 1.53 -11.01
N VAL A 516 -9.61 0.98 -11.75
CA VAL A 516 -10.82 0.34 -11.21
C VAL A 516 -10.47 -0.98 -10.53
N GLU A 517 -9.67 -1.82 -11.19
CA GLU A 517 -9.31 -3.14 -10.69
C GLU A 517 -8.49 -3.07 -9.40
N LEU A 518 -7.51 -2.16 -9.32
CA LEU A 518 -6.58 -2.03 -8.20
C LEU A 518 -6.92 -0.87 -7.26
N ALA A 519 -8.17 -0.37 -7.30
CA ALA A 519 -8.60 0.75 -6.47
C ALA A 519 -8.35 0.49 -4.98
N TYR A 520 -7.75 1.47 -4.29
CA TYR A 520 -7.34 1.41 -2.87
C TYR A 520 -6.26 0.38 -2.53
N GLU A 521 -5.63 -0.29 -3.50
CA GLU A 521 -4.61 -1.32 -3.26
C GLU A 521 -3.18 -0.77 -3.34
N GLU A 522 -2.98 0.51 -2.98
CA GLU A 522 -1.67 1.20 -2.93
C GLU A 522 -0.94 1.32 -4.29
N HIS A 523 -1.65 1.22 -5.41
CA HIS A 523 -1.06 1.37 -6.76
C HIS A 523 -1.13 2.80 -7.32
N ARG A 524 -2.24 3.51 -7.07
CA ARG A 524 -2.54 4.75 -7.80
C ARG A 524 -1.48 5.84 -7.62
N TYR A 525 -0.89 5.94 -6.43
CA TYR A 525 0.16 6.92 -6.11
C TYR A 525 1.32 6.83 -7.11
N TYR A 526 1.74 5.61 -7.44
CA TYR A 526 2.83 5.35 -8.36
C TYR A 526 2.37 5.41 -9.81
N ASP A 527 1.18 4.88 -10.12
CA ASP A 527 0.65 4.84 -11.48
C ASP A 527 0.51 6.24 -12.10
N VAL A 528 -0.05 7.21 -11.37
CA VAL A 528 -0.18 8.59 -11.87
C VAL A 528 1.16 9.29 -12.09
N ARG A 529 2.17 8.94 -11.28
CA ARG A 529 3.53 9.49 -11.38
C ARG A 529 4.27 8.88 -12.55
N ARG A 530 4.34 7.55 -12.63
CA ARG A 530 5.10 6.83 -13.65
C ARG A 530 4.55 7.05 -15.07
N TRP A 531 3.24 7.29 -15.20
CA TRP A 531 2.61 7.68 -16.47
C TRP A 531 2.66 9.18 -16.76
N MET A 532 3.20 9.99 -15.84
CA MET A 532 3.23 11.45 -15.94
C MET A 532 1.84 12.09 -16.15
N ILE A 533 0.79 11.49 -15.56
CA ILE A 533 -0.59 12.01 -15.59
C ILE A 533 -1.02 12.66 -14.27
N ALA A 534 -0.06 12.92 -13.38
CA ALA A 534 -0.33 13.58 -12.11
C ALA A 534 -0.95 14.99 -12.26
N PRO A 535 -0.58 15.84 -13.24
CA PRO A 535 -1.29 17.11 -13.44
C PRO A 535 -2.80 16.97 -13.62
N GLN A 536 -3.25 15.92 -14.33
CA GLN A 536 -4.67 15.62 -14.57
C GLN A 536 -5.32 14.92 -13.36
N ALA A 537 -4.57 14.06 -12.67
CA ALA A 537 -5.09 13.32 -11.52
C ALA A 537 -5.31 14.26 -10.30
N TYR A 538 -4.45 15.26 -10.11
CA TYR A 538 -4.49 16.15 -8.95
C TYR A 538 -5.20 17.49 -9.25
N GLU A 539 -6.18 17.45 -10.15
CA GLU A 539 -7.21 18.50 -10.23
C GLU A 539 -8.10 18.48 -8.99
N ASN A 540 -8.87 19.55 -8.76
CA ASN A 540 -9.77 19.66 -7.62
C ASN A 540 -10.65 18.42 -7.48
N ALA A 541 -10.65 17.80 -6.30
CA ALA A 541 -11.48 16.63 -6.06
C ALA A 541 -12.96 17.02 -6.09
N THR A 542 -13.77 16.17 -6.71
CA THR A 542 -15.22 16.34 -6.75
C THR A 542 -15.91 15.38 -5.78
N GLY A 543 -17.19 15.66 -5.52
CA GLY A 543 -18.12 14.78 -4.85
C GLY A 543 -19.50 14.92 -5.47
N VAL A 544 -20.48 14.26 -4.88
CA VAL A 544 -21.90 14.40 -5.24
C VAL A 544 -22.67 14.95 -4.03
N GLU A 545 -23.41 16.02 -4.24
CA GLU A 545 -24.47 16.43 -3.32
C GLU A 545 -25.78 15.78 -3.77
N VAL A 546 -26.45 15.16 -2.81
CA VAL A 546 -27.77 14.56 -2.99
C VAL A 546 -28.79 15.40 -2.25
N ASN A 547 -29.84 15.81 -2.96
CA ASN A 547 -31.04 16.37 -2.34
C ASN A 547 -32.23 15.43 -2.56
N GLY A 548 -33.21 15.41 -1.67
CA GLY A 548 -34.40 14.56 -1.83
C GLY A 548 -35.57 14.98 -0.94
N THR A 549 -36.64 14.19 -0.94
CA THR A 549 -37.81 14.36 -0.06
C THR A 549 -37.88 13.18 0.92
N MET A 550 -37.91 13.45 2.21
CA MET A 550 -38.13 12.44 3.26
C MET A 550 -39.62 12.31 3.55
N ASN A 551 -40.18 11.16 3.26
CA ASN A 551 -41.58 10.83 3.54
C ASN A 551 -41.77 10.47 5.02
N ALA A 552 -43.04 10.40 5.47
CA ALA A 552 -43.39 10.12 6.86
C ALA A 552 -42.90 8.73 7.34
N ASP A 553 -42.76 7.76 6.42
CA ASP A 553 -42.22 6.42 6.68
C ASP A 553 -40.67 6.38 6.62
N GLY A 554 -40.02 7.55 6.49
CA GLY A 554 -38.58 7.71 6.37
C GLY A 554 -38.01 7.32 5.00
N THR A 555 -38.82 6.93 4.02
CA THR A 555 -38.35 6.72 2.63
C THR A 555 -37.92 8.04 2.00
N ILE A 556 -36.89 7.98 1.15
CA ILE A 556 -36.40 9.13 0.39
C ILE A 556 -36.86 8.99 -1.06
N THR A 557 -37.57 9.99 -1.55
CA THR A 557 -38.05 10.10 -2.95
C THR A 557 -37.54 11.39 -3.59
N ASN A 558 -37.78 11.57 -4.90
CA ASN A 558 -37.44 12.78 -5.65
C ASN A 558 -35.97 13.20 -5.51
N ARG A 559 -35.05 12.23 -5.59
CA ARG A 559 -33.62 12.50 -5.45
C ARG A 559 -33.12 13.34 -6.62
N THR A 560 -32.27 14.31 -6.33
CA THR A 560 -31.51 15.07 -7.32
C THR A 560 -30.03 15.04 -6.95
N TYR A 561 -29.19 15.04 -7.99
CA TYR A 561 -27.75 14.87 -7.86
C TYR A 561 -27.02 16.05 -8.51
N ALA A 562 -26.06 16.62 -7.80
CA ALA A 562 -25.20 17.69 -8.30
C ALA A 562 -23.74 17.40 -7.99
N VAL A 563 -22.86 17.58 -8.98
CA VAL A 563 -21.41 17.50 -8.75
C VAL A 563 -20.99 18.72 -7.94
N ILE A 564 -20.24 18.48 -6.87
CA ILE A 564 -19.67 19.53 -6.01
C ILE A 564 -18.15 19.45 -6.01
N LYS A 565 -17.49 20.56 -5.68
CA LYS A 565 -16.06 20.58 -5.37
C LYS A 565 -15.87 20.15 -3.91
N ALA A 566 -15.18 19.03 -3.67
CA ALA A 566 -14.94 18.48 -2.35
C ALA A 566 -13.62 18.97 -1.72
N GLN A 567 -12.56 19.14 -2.51
CA GLN A 567 -11.25 19.60 -2.02
C GLN A 567 -10.41 20.26 -3.11
N ASP A 568 -9.72 21.34 -2.75
CA ASP A 568 -8.73 21.97 -3.62
C ASP A 568 -7.45 21.13 -3.71
N ARG A 569 -6.94 20.96 -4.93
CA ARG A 569 -5.72 20.20 -5.21
C ARG A 569 -4.84 20.94 -6.21
N ALA A 570 -3.56 20.61 -6.19
CA ALA A 570 -2.57 21.23 -7.06
C ALA A 570 -1.37 20.31 -7.28
N TRP A 571 -0.87 20.29 -8.51
CA TRP A 571 0.32 19.52 -8.87
C TRP A 571 1.52 20.43 -9.17
N ASN A 572 2.65 20.13 -8.53
CA ASN A 572 3.96 20.66 -8.89
C ASN A 572 4.86 19.49 -9.35
N PRO A 573 5.57 19.59 -10.50
CA PRO A 573 6.45 18.54 -10.99
C PRO A 573 7.50 18.02 -9.98
N ARG A 574 7.90 18.82 -8.98
CA ARG A 574 8.79 18.34 -7.91
C ARG A 574 8.23 17.12 -7.16
N PHE A 575 6.89 16.92 -7.15
CA PHE A 575 6.19 15.81 -6.47
C PHE A 575 6.21 14.48 -7.23
N TYR A 576 6.87 14.41 -8.40
CA TYR A 576 7.17 13.10 -9.00
C TYR A 576 8.02 12.24 -8.07
N PHE A 577 8.86 12.85 -7.23
CA PHE A 577 9.57 12.18 -6.15
C PHE A 577 9.44 12.97 -4.84
N LEU A 578 9.53 12.27 -3.71
CA LEU A 578 9.66 12.91 -2.40
C LEU A 578 11.04 13.56 -2.26
N PRO A 579 11.16 14.68 -1.52
CA PRO A 579 12.47 15.22 -1.19
C PRO A 579 13.17 14.33 -0.17
N ILE A 580 14.50 14.32 -0.20
CA ILE A 580 15.32 13.76 0.88
C ILE A 580 15.29 14.76 2.05
N LYS A 581 15.00 14.27 3.27
CA LYS A 581 14.89 15.13 4.46
C LYS A 581 16.19 15.91 4.69
N ILE A 582 16.08 17.17 5.09
CA ILE A 582 17.23 18.06 5.28
C ILE A 582 18.25 17.53 6.30
N ASP A 583 17.79 16.83 7.34
CA ASP A 583 18.69 16.20 8.32
C ASP A 583 19.56 15.11 7.70
N GLU A 584 19.01 14.35 6.74
CA GLU A 584 19.75 13.31 6.04
C GLU A 584 20.76 13.93 5.07
N MET A 585 20.36 15.00 4.36
CA MET A 585 21.27 15.79 3.52
C MET A 585 22.44 16.37 4.34
N ASN A 586 22.19 16.84 5.56
CA ASN A 586 23.21 17.37 6.47
C ASN A 586 24.15 16.27 7.01
N ARG A 587 23.63 15.05 7.21
CA ARG A 587 24.41 13.89 7.69
C ARG A 587 25.30 13.28 6.61
N ASN A 588 24.86 13.31 5.36
CA ASN A 588 25.58 12.71 4.24
C ASN A 588 25.78 13.74 3.13
N ASN A 589 26.94 14.39 3.18
CA ASN A 589 27.34 15.44 2.22
C ASN A 589 27.56 14.96 0.77
N LYS A 590 27.46 13.64 0.51
CA LYS A 590 27.50 13.06 -0.84
C LYS A 590 26.11 12.95 -1.47
N LEU A 591 25.04 13.21 -0.73
CA LEU A 591 23.69 13.16 -1.27
C LEU A 591 23.40 14.38 -2.16
N ILE A 592 22.63 14.12 -3.21
CA ILE A 592 22.10 15.14 -4.11
C ILE A 592 20.58 15.14 -3.93
N GLN A 593 20.01 16.31 -3.67
CA GLN A 593 18.56 16.46 -3.51
C GLN A 593 17.84 16.14 -4.83
N ASN A 594 16.59 15.69 -4.73
CA ASN A 594 15.70 15.56 -5.88
C ASN A 594 15.43 16.93 -6.53
N PRO A 595 15.17 16.96 -7.85
CA PRO A 595 15.03 18.20 -8.59
C PRO A 595 13.87 19.07 -8.06
N LEU A 596 14.05 20.39 -8.17
CA LEU A 596 13.03 21.40 -7.87
C LEU A 596 12.66 21.54 -6.37
N TYR A 597 13.52 21.06 -5.45
CA TYR A 597 13.40 21.21 -3.99
C TYR A 597 14.46 22.12 -3.38
#